data_AF-A0A0D2LTG5-F1
#
_entry.id   AF-A0A0D2LTG5-F1
#
_cell.length_a   1.000
_cell.length_b   1.000
_cell.length_c   1.000
_cell.angle_alpha   90.00
_cell.angle_beta   90.00
_cell.angle_gamma   90.00
#
_symmetry.space_group_name_H-M   'P 1'
#
loop_
_entity.id
_entity.type
_entity.pdbx_description
1 polymer ?
#
loop_
_entity_poly.entity_id
_entity_poly.type
_entity_poly.pdbx_seq_one_letter_code
_entity_poly.pdbx_strand_id
1 'polypeptide(L)'
;MEHVRNLASFKDISEKVTLLEAIKAVPGTSYMNYFDLLESLALLLKWWSGLAAVVTTNPDAMRLVMVVQHVYHSLSTNRAFVLTPTAREFIAFHAAMVKINPSLSVHTPPSSSPGPPSGPMFSDFSNISLSVVPTPA
;
A
#
# COMPACT_ATOMS: atom_id res chain seq x y z
N MET A 1 -4.77 14.12 32.42
CA MET A 1 -5.72 13.60 31.41
C MET A 1 -5.67 14.43 30.11
N GLU A 2 -4.48 14.58 29.51
CA GLU A 2 -4.30 15.35 28.26
C GLU A 2 -4.10 14.45 27.03
N HIS A 3 -3.64 13.21 27.22
CA HIS A 3 -3.36 12.25 26.15
C HIS A 3 -4.60 11.80 25.35
N VAL A 4 -5.81 12.10 25.82
CA VAL A 4 -7.08 11.66 25.21
C VAL A 4 -7.85 12.83 24.58
N ARG A 5 -7.52 14.10 24.90
CA ARG A 5 -8.22 15.27 24.33
C ARG A 5 -7.86 15.56 22.87
N ASN A 6 -6.94 14.79 22.31
CA ASN A 6 -6.43 15.01 20.96
C ASN A 6 -6.90 13.92 19.96
N LEU A 7 -8.02 13.26 20.29
CA LEU A 7 -8.78 12.35 19.40
C LEU A 7 -9.58 13.09 18.31
N ALA A 8 -9.63 14.42 18.32
CA ALA A 8 -10.27 15.24 17.29
C ALA A 8 -9.73 14.93 15.87
N SER A 9 -8.48 14.46 15.76
CA SER A 9 -7.85 14.05 14.50
C SER A 9 -8.40 12.76 13.87
N PHE A 10 -9.03 11.87 14.64
CA PHE A 10 -9.47 10.56 14.12
C PHE A 10 -10.55 10.74 13.06
N LYS A 11 -11.53 11.59 13.37
CA LYS A 11 -12.62 11.95 12.47
C LYS A 11 -12.08 12.65 11.22
N ASP A 12 -11.22 13.64 11.39
CA ASP A 12 -10.64 14.40 10.27
C ASP A 12 -9.84 13.52 9.30
N ILE A 13 -9.06 12.56 9.81
CA ILE A 13 -8.35 11.58 8.96
C ILE A 13 -9.35 10.69 8.24
N SER A 14 -10.33 10.14 8.96
CA SER A 14 -11.35 9.27 8.37
C SER A 14 -12.10 9.96 7.23
N GLU A 15 -12.50 11.23 7.42
CA GLU A 15 -13.17 12.03 6.40
C GLU A 15 -12.28 12.27 5.18
N LYS A 16 -11.02 12.68 5.37
CA LYS A 16 -10.08 12.91 4.27
C LYS A 16 -9.77 11.65 3.49
N VAL A 17 -9.58 10.51 4.18
CA VAL A 17 -9.36 9.21 3.55
C VAL A 17 -10.58 8.78 2.75
N THR A 18 -11.79 8.96 3.29
CA THR A 18 -13.03 8.64 2.58
C THR A 18 -13.16 9.47 1.30
N LEU A 19 -12.84 10.77 1.37
CA LEU A 19 -12.83 11.64 0.19
C LEU A 19 -11.78 11.22 -0.83
N LEU A 20 -10.57 10.83 -0.39
CA LEU A 20 -9.52 10.33 -1.30
C LEU A 20 -9.93 9.05 -2.01
N GLU A 21 -10.51 8.10 -1.30
CA GLU A 21 -11.01 6.86 -1.90
C GLU A 21 -12.16 7.12 -2.88
N ALA A 22 -13.07 8.05 -2.56
CA ALA A 22 -14.14 8.48 -3.46
C ALA A 22 -13.61 9.13 -4.75
N ILE A 23 -12.59 9.99 -4.63
CA ILE A 23 -11.93 10.65 -5.78
C ILE A 23 -11.17 9.62 -6.63
N LYS A 24 -10.47 8.66 -6.00
CA LYS A 24 -9.77 7.58 -6.69
C LYS A 24 -10.71 6.62 -7.44
N ALA A 25 -11.92 6.42 -6.94
CA ALA A 25 -12.92 5.59 -7.61
C ALA A 25 -13.36 6.16 -8.98
N VAL A 26 -13.08 7.44 -9.24
CA VAL A 26 -13.31 8.07 -10.54
C VAL A 26 -12.12 7.80 -11.47
N PRO A 27 -12.31 7.08 -12.59
CA PRO A 27 -11.24 6.79 -13.54
C PRO A 27 -10.65 8.06 -14.17
N GLY A 28 -9.33 8.09 -14.36
CA GLY A 28 -8.64 9.20 -15.02
C GLY A 28 -8.33 10.40 -14.12
N THR A 29 -8.60 10.30 -12.81
CA THR A 29 -8.36 11.41 -11.88
C THR A 29 -6.87 11.58 -11.61
N SER A 30 -6.34 12.75 -11.98
CA SER A 30 -4.93 13.11 -11.75
C SER A 30 -4.66 13.44 -10.30
N TYR A 31 -3.48 13.08 -9.81
CA TYR A 31 -2.94 13.47 -8.50
C TYR A 31 -3.12 14.96 -8.19
N MET A 32 -2.95 15.82 -9.19
CA MET A 32 -3.06 17.27 -9.02
C MET A 32 -4.46 17.73 -8.56
N ASN A 33 -5.51 16.95 -8.86
CA ASN A 33 -6.87 17.29 -8.48
C ASN A 33 -7.14 17.10 -6.97
N TYR A 34 -6.27 16.38 -6.26
CA TYR A 34 -6.41 16.09 -4.84
C TYR A 34 -5.10 16.33 -4.06
N PHE A 35 -4.24 17.20 -4.61
CA PHE A 35 -2.98 17.59 -3.98
C PHE A 35 -3.21 18.20 -2.58
N ASP A 36 -4.10 19.20 -2.49
CA ASP A 36 -4.40 19.89 -1.22
C ASP A 36 -4.94 18.93 -0.16
N LEU A 37 -5.77 17.96 -0.59
CA LEU A 37 -6.33 16.95 0.28
C LEU A 37 -5.24 16.01 0.82
N LEU A 38 -4.29 15.61 -0.04
CA LEU A 38 -3.15 14.79 0.38
C LEU A 38 -2.17 15.54 1.27
N GLU A 39 -1.91 16.82 1.00
CA GLU A 39 -1.10 17.67 1.87
C GLU A 39 -1.73 17.80 3.26
N SER A 40 -3.04 18.06 3.30
CA SER A 40 -3.79 18.12 4.56
C SER A 40 -3.76 16.77 5.32
N LEU A 41 -3.87 15.65 4.61
CA LEU A 41 -3.72 14.33 5.21
C LEU A 41 -2.30 14.11 5.75
N ALA A 42 -1.26 14.50 5.00
CA ALA A 42 0.13 14.37 5.43
C ALA A 42 0.43 15.15 6.72
N LEU A 43 -0.15 16.34 6.89
CA LEU A 43 -0.03 17.10 8.14
C LEU A 43 -0.62 16.34 9.34
N LEU A 44 -1.77 15.69 9.16
CA LEU A 44 -2.39 14.87 10.20
C LEU A 44 -1.55 13.61 10.51
N LEU A 45 -1.00 12.96 9.48
CA LEU A 45 -0.13 11.79 9.63
C LEU A 45 1.18 12.13 10.34
N LYS A 46 1.75 13.29 10.07
CA LYS A 46 2.93 13.79 10.78
C LYS A 46 2.66 13.92 12.27
N TRP A 47 1.52 14.51 12.62
CA TRP A 47 1.11 14.66 14.01
C TRP A 47 0.85 13.29 14.69
N TRP A 48 0.20 12.35 13.98
CA TRP A 48 -0.01 10.98 14.45
C TRP A 48 1.26 10.15 14.59
N SER A 49 2.29 10.42 13.79
CA SER A 49 3.58 9.75 13.89
C SER A 49 4.21 9.96 15.28
N GLY A 50 4.02 11.15 15.88
CA GLY A 50 4.42 11.43 17.26
C GLY A 50 3.57 10.73 18.32
N LEU A 51 2.41 10.20 17.95
CA LEU A 51 1.46 9.51 18.82
C LEU A 51 1.31 8.01 18.49
N ALA A 52 2.25 7.44 17.76
CA ALA A 52 2.13 6.09 17.21
C ALA A 52 1.79 5.03 18.28
N ALA A 53 2.28 5.16 19.52
CA ALA A 53 1.91 4.25 20.62
C ALA A 53 0.39 4.28 20.91
N VAL A 54 -0.21 5.47 20.98
CA VAL A 54 -1.66 5.65 21.20
C VAL A 54 -2.44 5.08 20.01
N VAL A 55 -1.99 5.37 18.78
CA VAL A 55 -2.60 4.87 17.54
C VAL A 55 -2.62 3.34 17.52
N THR A 56 -1.51 2.67 17.86
CA THR A 56 -1.45 1.20 17.85
C THR A 56 -2.36 0.53 18.88
N THR A 57 -2.67 1.21 19.98
CA THR A 57 -3.57 0.69 21.02
C THR A 57 -5.05 0.93 20.74
N ASN A 58 -5.38 1.71 19.70
CA ASN A 58 -6.75 2.01 19.33
C ASN A 58 -7.14 1.22 18.05
N PRO A 59 -8.12 0.30 18.11
CA PRO A 59 -8.47 -0.56 16.98
C PRO A 59 -9.04 0.22 15.78
N ASP A 60 -9.78 1.30 16.03
CA ASP A 60 -10.31 2.15 14.96
C ASP A 60 -9.19 2.94 14.29
N ALA A 61 -8.23 3.44 15.07
CA ALA A 61 -7.00 4.09 14.56
C ALA A 61 -6.15 3.14 13.71
N MET A 62 -6.05 1.87 14.13
CA MET A 62 -5.40 0.82 13.36
C MET A 62 -6.12 0.51 12.04
N ARG A 63 -7.45 0.53 12.01
CA ARG A 63 -8.20 0.41 10.74
C ARG A 63 -7.86 1.55 9.79
N LEU A 64 -7.83 2.80 10.29
CA LEU A 64 -7.42 3.94 9.47
C LEU A 64 -5.98 3.81 8.97
N VAL A 65 -5.05 3.30 9.79
CA VAL A 65 -3.66 3.03 9.37
C VAL A 65 -3.64 2.11 8.15
N MET A 66 -4.42 1.03 8.16
CA MET A 66 -4.50 0.10 7.02
C MET A 66 -5.01 0.79 5.75
N VAL A 67 -6.03 1.64 5.87
CA VAL A 67 -6.57 2.39 4.71
C VAL A 67 -5.56 3.43 4.21
N VAL A 68 -4.89 4.16 5.10
CA VAL A 68 -3.83 5.11 4.73
C VAL A 68 -2.68 4.41 4.00
N GLN A 69 -2.29 3.22 4.44
CA GLN A 69 -1.29 2.39 3.75
C GLN A 69 -1.77 1.98 2.35
N HIS A 70 -3.04 1.61 2.21
CA HIS A 70 -3.63 1.30 0.92
C HIS A 70 -3.62 2.51 -0.04
N VAL A 71 -3.97 3.70 0.47
CA VAL A 71 -3.91 4.96 -0.29
C VAL A 71 -2.48 5.22 -0.76
N TYR A 72 -1.49 5.15 0.14
CA TYR A 72 -0.09 5.32 -0.21
C TYR A 72 0.38 4.33 -1.28
N HIS A 73 0.08 3.04 -1.11
CA HIS A 73 0.48 2.01 -2.07
C HIS A 73 -0.09 2.30 -3.46
N SER A 74 -1.36 2.69 -3.54
CA SER A 74 -2.01 3.06 -4.80
C SER A 74 -1.31 4.25 -5.48
N LEU A 75 -0.95 5.27 -4.70
CA LEU A 75 -0.31 6.49 -5.21
C LEU A 75 1.18 6.30 -5.50
N SER A 76 1.84 5.33 -4.88
CA SER A 76 3.28 5.08 -5.02
C SER A 76 3.70 4.68 -6.43
N THR A 77 2.75 4.24 -7.26
CA THR A 77 2.95 3.99 -8.70
C THR A 77 3.18 5.27 -9.50
N ASN A 78 2.73 6.42 -9.00
CA ASN A 78 2.88 7.71 -9.63
C ASN A 78 4.19 8.39 -9.18
N ARG A 79 5.16 8.49 -10.12
CA ARG A 79 6.47 9.11 -9.88
C ARG A 79 6.39 10.57 -9.40
N ALA A 80 5.38 11.33 -9.82
CA ALA A 80 5.20 12.72 -9.40
C ALA A 80 4.82 12.80 -7.91
N PHE A 81 4.04 11.84 -7.41
CA PHE A 81 3.66 11.80 -6.00
C PHE A 81 4.84 11.40 -5.09
N VAL A 82 5.57 10.33 -5.42
CA VAL A 82 6.63 9.78 -4.54
C VAL A 82 7.80 10.75 -4.31
N LEU A 83 8.00 11.73 -5.19
CA LEU A 83 9.03 12.76 -5.02
C LEU A 83 8.58 13.96 -4.17
N THR A 84 7.31 14.00 -3.75
CA THR A 84 6.77 15.12 -2.97
C THR A 84 7.12 15.02 -1.47
N PRO A 85 7.14 16.15 -0.75
CA PRO A 85 7.21 16.16 0.72
C PRO A 85 6.07 15.37 1.36
N THR A 86 4.88 15.42 0.77
CA THR A 86 3.70 14.67 1.20
C THR A 86 3.98 13.17 1.29
N ALA A 87 4.55 12.56 0.25
CA ALA A 87 4.91 11.14 0.26
C ALA A 87 5.89 10.79 1.38
N ARG A 88 6.79 11.70 1.77
CA ARG A 88 7.73 11.48 2.88
C ARG A 88 7.02 11.33 4.22
N GLU A 89 5.96 12.10 4.46
CA GLU A 89 5.18 12.01 5.70
C GLU A 89 4.41 10.68 5.78
N PHE A 90 3.92 10.14 4.66
CA PHE A 90 3.34 8.79 4.62
C PHE A 90 4.37 7.71 4.96
N ILE A 91 5.59 7.81 4.41
CA ILE A 91 6.69 6.89 4.69
C ILE A 91 7.12 6.98 6.16
N ALA A 92 7.28 8.20 6.68
CA ALA A 92 7.67 8.45 8.07
C ALA A 92 6.62 7.89 9.05
N PHE A 93 5.34 8.10 8.75
CA PHE A 93 4.23 7.53 9.51
C PHE A 93 4.25 6.00 9.50
N HIS A 94 4.39 5.38 8.31
CA HIS A 94 4.50 3.93 8.22
C HIS A 94 5.68 3.39 9.04
N ALA A 95 6.85 4.03 8.95
CA ALA A 95 8.03 3.66 9.73
C ALA A 95 7.81 3.80 11.24
N ALA A 96 7.11 4.85 11.69
CA ALA A 96 6.76 5.03 13.10
C ALA A 96 5.82 3.91 13.58
N MET A 97 4.83 3.54 12.77
CA MET A 97 3.89 2.46 13.09
C MET A 97 4.57 1.08 13.14
N VAL A 98 5.46 0.78 12.20
CA VAL A 98 6.22 -0.49 12.16
C VAL A 98 7.15 -0.64 13.36
N LYS A 99 7.80 0.46 13.81
CA LYS A 99 8.68 0.44 14.99
C LYS A 99 7.95 -0.02 16.25
N ILE A 100 6.66 0.28 16.37
CA ILE A 100 5.85 -0.04 17.55
C ILE A 100 5.11 -1.38 17.36
N ASN A 101 4.65 -1.64 16.14
CA ASN A 101 3.99 -2.90 15.79
C ASN A 101 4.65 -3.51 14.53
N PRO A 102 5.68 -4.37 14.72
CA PRO A 102 6.44 -4.96 13.61
C PRO A 102 5.59 -5.80 12.66
N SER A 103 4.44 -6.30 13.12
CA SER A 103 3.50 -7.06 12.28
C SER A 103 2.95 -6.24 11.11
N LEU A 104 3.02 -4.92 11.17
CA LEU A 104 2.65 -4.02 10.06
C LEU A 104 3.64 -4.05 8.88
N SER A 105 4.84 -4.63 9.03
CA SER A 105 5.76 -4.85 7.92
C SER A 105 5.37 -6.02 7.01
N VAL A 106 4.45 -6.89 7.43
CA VAL A 106 4.18 -8.17 6.75
C VAL A 106 3.29 -8.01 5.50
N HIS A 107 2.73 -6.82 5.25
CA HIS A 107 1.98 -6.51 4.02
C HIS A 107 2.84 -5.99 2.85
N THR A 108 4.07 -6.49 2.71
CA THR A 108 4.56 -6.81 1.37
C THR A 108 3.68 -7.93 0.81
N PRO A 109 3.10 -7.83 -0.41
CA PRO A 109 2.48 -8.99 -1.03
C PRO A 109 3.49 -10.15 -0.98
N PRO A 110 3.04 -11.40 -0.73
CA PRO A 110 3.95 -12.52 -0.90
C PRO A 110 4.53 -12.38 -2.31
N SER A 111 5.85 -12.16 -2.37
CA SER A 111 6.58 -12.26 -3.60
C SER A 111 6.39 -13.70 -4.04
N SER A 112 5.45 -13.90 -4.96
CA SER A 112 5.42 -15.08 -5.82
C SER A 112 6.68 -15.03 -6.65
N SER A 113 7.82 -15.36 -6.03
CA SER A 113 9.00 -15.77 -6.77
C SER A 113 8.67 -17.14 -7.36
N PRO A 114 8.61 -17.28 -8.69
CA PRO A 114 8.64 -18.60 -9.29
C PRO A 114 10.02 -19.17 -8.94
N GLY A 115 10.05 -20.26 -8.17
CA GLY A 115 11.29 -20.99 -7.94
C GLY A 115 11.93 -21.35 -9.29
N PRO A 116 13.28 -21.37 -9.38
CA PRO A 116 13.96 -21.70 -10.62
C PRO A 116 13.59 -23.12 -11.06
N PRO A 117 13.41 -23.40 -12.37
CA PRO A 117 13.20 -24.77 -12.84
C PRO A 117 14.51 -25.54 -12.64
N SER A 118 14.57 -26.32 -11.57
CA SER A 118 15.63 -27.29 -11.37
C SER A 118 15.30 -28.51 -12.23
N GLY A 119 15.78 -28.52 -13.48
CA GLY A 119 16.08 -29.80 -14.14
C GLY A 119 17.48 -30.26 -13.77
N PRO A 120 17.98 -31.39 -14.28
CA PRO A 120 17.26 -32.54 -14.87
C PRO A 120 17.68 -33.87 -14.19
N MET A 121 16.85 -34.93 -14.24
CA MET A 121 17.38 -36.30 -14.19
C MET A 121 16.44 -37.35 -14.81
N PHE A 122 16.84 -37.76 -16.03
CA PHE A 122 16.79 -39.09 -16.69
C PHE A 122 15.68 -40.07 -16.30
N SER A 123 14.74 -40.39 -17.20
CA SER A 123 14.80 -41.38 -18.30
C SER A 123 13.99 -42.62 -17.92
N ASP A 124 12.89 -42.89 -18.62
CA ASP A 124 12.69 -44.21 -19.25
C ASP A 124 11.50 -44.22 -20.24
N PHE A 125 11.83 -44.52 -21.49
CA PHE A 125 11.15 -45.39 -22.44
C PHE A 125 9.78 -45.03 -23.04
N SER A 126 9.89 -44.61 -24.31
CA SER A 126 9.33 -45.33 -25.48
C SER A 126 7.95 -44.93 -26.01
N ASN A 127 7.93 -44.81 -27.34
CA ASN A 127 6.79 -44.95 -28.27
C ASN A 127 5.80 -43.75 -28.33
N ILE A 128 5.42 -43.13 -29.46
CA ILE A 128 5.45 -43.46 -30.90
C ILE A 128 5.33 -42.16 -31.74
N SER A 129 6.06 -42.14 -32.86
CA SER A 129 5.91 -41.45 -34.16
C SER A 129 5.27 -40.06 -34.32
N LEU A 130 6.10 -39.14 -34.85
CA LEU A 130 5.71 -38.04 -35.73
C LEU A 130 5.18 -38.56 -37.07
N SER A 131 4.06 -38.00 -37.53
CA SER A 131 3.80 -37.82 -38.96
C SER A 131 3.28 -36.41 -39.21
N VAL A 132 4.13 -35.60 -39.83
CA VAL A 132 3.87 -34.29 -40.42
C VAL A 132 2.99 -34.47 -41.66
N VAL A 133 1.92 -33.67 -41.78
CA VAL A 133 1.23 -33.43 -43.05
C VAL A 133 1.29 -31.93 -43.34
N PRO A 134 1.84 -31.50 -44.49
CA PRO A 134 1.83 -30.09 -44.89
C PRO A 134 0.49 -29.72 -45.53
N THR A 135 0.02 -28.52 -45.20
CA THR A 135 -1.12 -27.84 -45.84
C THR A 135 -0.71 -27.33 -47.23
N PRO A 136 -1.49 -27.55 -48.30
CA PRO A 136 -1.28 -26.84 -49.56
C PRO A 136 -2.03 -25.50 -49.59
N ALA A 137 -1.48 -24.59 -50.41
CA ALA A 137 -1.89 -23.23 -50.68
C ALA A 137 -3.27 -23.09 -51.35
#